data_AF-A0A7Y7J0X1-F1
#
_entry.id   AF-A0A7Y7J0X1-F1
#
_cell.length_a   1.000
_cell.length_b   1.000
_cell.length_c   1.000
_cell.angle_alpha   90.00
_cell.angle_beta   90.00
_cell.angle_gamma   90.00
#
_symmetry.space_group_name_H-M   'P 1'
#
loop_
_entity.id
_entity.type
_entity.pdbx_description
1 polymer ?
#
loop_
_entity_poly.entity_id
_entity_poly.type
_entity_poly.pdbx_seq_one_letter_code
_entity_poly.pdbx_strand_id
1 'polypeptide(L)'
;ALLRRQHSAELTALAVDRIEALDGFFARWVPASILWIAVPGLIAVLAALVQPGSAAIMAVCGLAVPVGQALFGIGAAMASRNQFLAMTRLQARFLDRVRGIATIVLLNRTDDEAARLAAAADELRRRTMKVLRVAFLSSASIDCAMVAALILIVLHDGGTVLALHRAGAA
;
A
#
# COMPACT_ATOMS: atom_id res chain seq x y z
N ALA A 1 23.75 38.36 -25.86
CA ALA A 1 22.61 38.04 -26.76
C ALA A 1 22.01 36.64 -26.58
N LEU A 2 22.67 35.69 -25.89
CA LEU A 2 22.15 34.32 -25.68
C LEU A 2 21.33 34.12 -24.38
N LEU A 3 21.24 35.12 -23.50
CA LEU A 3 20.51 35.03 -22.21
C LEU A 3 19.10 35.63 -22.24
N ARG A 4 18.50 35.83 -23.43
CA ARG A 4 17.18 36.47 -23.61
C ARG A 4 16.09 35.49 -24.04
N ARG A 5 16.33 34.18 -23.97
CA ARG A 5 15.44 33.14 -24.53
C ARG A 5 15.09 31.98 -23.60
N GLN A 6 15.39 32.05 -22.30
CA GLN A 6 14.76 31.15 -21.33
C GLN A 6 13.77 31.97 -20.52
N HIS A 7 12.49 31.63 -20.69
CA HIS A 7 11.35 32.34 -20.13
C HIS A 7 11.50 32.45 -18.61
N SER A 8 11.66 33.67 -18.09
CA SER A 8 11.63 33.94 -16.65
C SER A 8 10.38 33.31 -16.00
N ALA A 9 9.26 33.27 -16.72
CA ALA A 9 8.01 32.65 -16.27
C ALA A 9 8.10 31.13 -15.99
N GLU A 10 8.96 30.40 -16.70
CA GLU A 10 9.14 28.95 -16.51
C GLU A 10 9.98 28.65 -15.25
N LEU A 11 10.96 29.52 -14.96
CA LEU A 11 11.76 29.47 -13.74
C LEU A 11 10.96 29.91 -12.50
N THR A 12 10.08 30.92 -12.62
CA THR A 12 9.18 31.29 -11.51
C THR A 12 8.12 30.23 -11.27
N ALA A 13 7.56 29.61 -12.32
CA ALA A 13 6.62 28.50 -12.18
C ALA A 13 7.27 27.30 -11.47
N LEU A 14 8.48 26.88 -11.88
CA LEU A 14 9.24 25.82 -11.21
C LEU A 14 9.61 26.16 -9.75
N ALA A 15 9.86 27.42 -9.44
CA ALA A 15 10.16 27.87 -8.07
C ALA A 15 8.90 27.89 -7.18
N VAL A 16 7.74 28.31 -7.71
CA VAL A 16 6.47 28.36 -6.98
C VAL A 16 5.91 26.94 -6.75
N ASP A 17 5.95 26.08 -7.76
CA ASP A 17 5.50 24.66 -7.67
C ASP A 17 6.35 23.87 -6.65
N ARG A 18 7.63 24.23 -6.50
CA ARG A 18 8.52 23.63 -5.49
C ARG A 18 8.28 24.12 -4.06
N ILE A 19 7.74 25.33 -3.87
CA ILE A 19 7.48 25.88 -2.53
C ILE A 19 6.23 25.22 -1.93
N GLU A 20 5.17 25.00 -2.71
CA GLU A 20 3.97 24.26 -2.26
C GLU A 20 4.28 22.79 -1.92
N ALA A 21 5.15 22.14 -2.70
CA ALA A 21 5.61 20.77 -2.39
C ALA A 21 6.45 20.71 -1.10
N LEU A 22 7.17 21.77 -0.76
CA LEU A 22 7.96 21.85 0.47
C LEU A 22 7.06 22.04 1.70
N ASP A 23 6.01 22.86 1.55
CA ASP A 23 5.06 23.14 2.63
C ASP A 23 4.29 21.86 3.02
N GLY A 24 3.85 21.06 2.02
CA GLY A 24 3.24 19.75 2.27
C GLY A 24 4.17 18.75 2.97
N PHE A 25 5.47 18.79 2.68
CA PHE A 25 6.46 17.91 3.32
C PHE A 25 6.62 18.24 4.81
N PHE A 26 6.84 19.52 5.15
CA PHE A 26 7.04 19.94 6.53
C PHE A 26 5.75 19.98 7.35
N ALA A 27 4.61 20.33 6.73
CA ALA A 27 3.34 20.44 7.43
C ALA A 27 2.64 19.09 7.65
N ARG A 28 2.86 18.09 6.77
CA ARG A 28 2.11 16.81 6.85
C ARG A 28 3.01 15.58 6.93
N TRP A 29 4.04 15.49 6.10
CA TRP A 29 4.88 14.29 6.06
C TRP A 29 5.77 14.17 7.28
N VAL A 30 6.54 15.22 7.62
CA VAL A 30 7.43 15.21 8.79
C VAL A 30 6.67 14.92 10.10
N PRO A 31 5.54 15.59 10.41
CA PRO A 31 4.79 15.32 11.63
C PRO A 31 4.21 13.89 11.64
N ALA A 32 3.68 13.43 10.50
CA ALA A 32 3.14 12.08 10.39
C ALA A 32 4.21 11.01 10.57
N SER A 33 5.40 11.18 9.96
CA SER A 33 6.51 10.24 10.07
C SER A 33 7.04 10.14 11.49
N ILE A 34 7.14 11.27 12.20
CA ILE A 34 7.52 11.28 13.62
C ILE A 34 6.49 10.51 14.45
N LEU A 35 5.20 10.79 14.28
CA LEU A 35 4.12 10.09 14.99
C LEU A 35 4.13 8.59 14.70
N TRP A 36 4.43 8.19 13.46
CA TRP A 36 4.46 6.79 13.05
C TRP A 36 5.51 5.96 13.79
N ILE A 37 6.62 6.58 14.21
CA ILE A 37 7.69 5.93 14.98
C ILE A 37 7.49 6.14 16.48
N ALA A 38 7.13 7.38 16.87
CA ALA A 38 7.02 7.78 18.26
C ALA A 38 5.89 7.05 18.99
N VAL A 39 4.72 6.86 18.34
CA VAL A 39 3.56 6.24 18.99
C VAL A 39 3.80 4.76 19.30
N PRO A 40 4.21 3.89 18.35
CA PRO A 40 4.53 2.50 18.68
C PRO A 40 5.70 2.38 19.66
N GLY A 41 6.72 3.25 19.54
CA GLY A 41 7.85 3.27 20.46
C GLY A 41 7.43 3.59 21.90
N LEU A 42 6.58 4.60 22.08
CA LEU A 42 6.05 4.97 23.40
C LEU A 42 5.22 3.83 24.00
N ILE A 43 4.34 3.21 23.20
CA ILE A 43 3.53 2.06 23.65
C ILE A 43 4.44 0.90 24.06
N ALA A 44 5.49 0.59 23.29
CA ALA A 44 6.44 -0.46 23.62
C ALA A 44 7.20 -0.20 24.92
N VAL A 45 7.66 1.04 25.14
CA VAL A 45 8.34 1.43 26.39
C VAL A 45 7.40 1.30 27.58
N LEU A 46 6.18 1.84 27.49
CA LEU A 46 5.20 1.76 28.57
C LEU A 46 4.83 0.30 28.89
N ALA A 47 4.61 -0.52 27.84
CA ALA A 47 4.36 -1.95 28.01
C ALA A 47 5.53 -2.65 28.70
N ALA A 48 6.78 -2.35 28.33
CA ALA A 48 7.96 -2.97 28.93
C ALA A 48 8.15 -2.61 30.41
N LEU A 49 7.75 -1.40 30.81
CA LEU A 49 7.80 -0.95 32.21
C LEU A 49 6.74 -1.65 33.08
N VAL A 50 5.56 -1.91 32.54
CA VAL A 50 4.44 -2.51 33.30
C VAL A 50 4.54 -4.04 33.30
N GLN A 51 4.71 -4.66 32.12
CA GLN A 51 4.73 -6.12 31.93
C GLN A 51 5.75 -6.50 30.84
N PRO A 52 7.01 -6.81 31.22
CA PRO A 52 8.07 -7.07 30.26
C PRO A 52 7.82 -8.30 29.37
N GLY A 53 7.11 -9.32 29.87
CA GLY A 53 6.74 -10.51 29.09
C GLY A 53 5.83 -10.18 27.89
N SER A 54 4.76 -9.44 28.14
CA SER A 54 3.80 -9.02 27.10
C SER A 54 4.42 -8.03 26.12
N ALA A 55 5.33 -7.17 26.60
CA ALA A 55 6.11 -6.28 25.73
C ALA A 55 7.01 -7.06 24.74
N ALA A 56 7.64 -8.15 25.19
CA ALA A 56 8.45 -9.01 24.32
C ALA A 56 7.61 -9.70 23.24
N ILE A 57 6.43 -10.23 23.61
CA ILE A 57 5.49 -10.83 22.65
C ILE A 57 5.06 -9.79 21.61
N MET A 58 4.68 -8.59 22.06
CA MET A 58 4.28 -7.49 21.17
C MET A 58 5.42 -7.06 20.23
N ALA A 59 6.68 -7.02 20.72
CA ALA A 59 7.84 -6.71 19.89
C ALA A 59 8.09 -7.77 18.81
N VAL A 60 8.00 -9.05 19.16
CA VAL A 60 8.16 -10.16 18.21
C VAL A 60 7.05 -10.17 17.16
N CYS A 61 5.78 -10.06 17.58
CA CYS A 61 4.65 -9.99 16.66
C CYS A 61 4.69 -8.73 15.79
N GLY A 62 5.05 -7.58 16.39
CA GLY A 62 5.23 -6.31 15.68
C GLY A 62 6.33 -6.37 14.63
N LEU A 63 7.43 -7.07 14.90
CA LEU A 63 8.51 -7.29 13.93
C LEU A 63 8.11 -8.30 12.84
N ALA A 64 7.27 -9.29 13.17
CA ALA A 64 6.73 -10.25 12.20
C ALA A 64 5.79 -9.58 11.18
N VAL A 65 5.10 -8.48 11.54
CA VAL A 65 4.20 -7.75 10.62
C VAL A 65 4.93 -7.23 9.38
N PRO A 66 6.03 -6.45 9.46
CA PRO A 66 6.82 -6.05 8.30
C PRO A 66 7.33 -7.22 7.46
N VAL A 67 7.72 -8.33 8.10
CA VAL A 67 8.16 -9.54 7.39
C VAL A 67 7.01 -10.14 6.57
N GLY A 68 5.82 -10.25 7.16
CA GLY A 68 4.60 -10.65 6.46
C GLY A 68 4.25 -9.71 5.32
N GLN A 69 4.35 -8.40 5.53
CA GLN A 69 4.14 -7.39 4.48
C GLN A 69 5.21 -7.46 3.38
N ALA A 70 6.45 -7.84 3.68
CA ALA A 70 7.47 -8.05 2.65
C ALA A 70 7.11 -9.26 1.77
N LEU A 71 6.66 -10.36 2.38
CA LEU A 71 6.24 -11.59 1.67
C LEU A 71 4.99 -11.37 0.80
N PHE A 72 3.96 -10.73 1.35
CA PHE A 72 2.67 -10.60 0.68
C PHE A 72 2.52 -9.24 -0.04
N GLY A 73 2.96 -8.14 0.58
CA GLY A 73 2.78 -6.78 0.05
C GLY A 73 3.67 -6.43 -1.15
N ILE A 74 4.91 -6.93 -1.23
CA ILE A 74 5.80 -6.66 -2.39
C ILE A 74 5.20 -7.24 -3.68
N GLY A 75 4.56 -8.42 -3.59
CA GLY A 75 3.81 -8.99 -4.71
C GLY A 75 2.67 -8.08 -5.17
N ALA A 76 2.00 -7.39 -4.24
CA ALA A 76 0.92 -6.44 -4.53
C ALA A 76 1.45 -5.23 -5.28
N ALA A 77 2.57 -4.67 -4.82
CA ALA A 77 3.22 -3.53 -5.44
C ALA A 77 3.69 -3.84 -6.88
N MET A 78 4.30 -5.00 -7.09
CA MET A 78 4.72 -5.45 -8.43
C MET A 78 3.52 -5.70 -9.36
N ALA A 79 2.48 -6.37 -8.87
CA ALA A 79 1.27 -6.63 -9.66
C ALA A 79 0.54 -5.32 -10.00
N SER A 80 0.45 -4.37 -9.06
CA SER A 80 -0.18 -3.06 -9.24
C SER A 80 0.54 -2.24 -10.32
N ARG A 81 1.87 -2.19 -10.28
CA ARG A 81 2.67 -1.50 -11.31
C ARG A 81 2.49 -2.11 -12.71
N ASN A 82 2.42 -3.43 -12.81
CA ASN A 82 2.17 -4.12 -14.07
C ASN A 82 0.73 -3.93 -14.59
N GLN A 83 -0.25 -3.80 -13.69
CA GLN A 83 -1.62 -3.46 -14.05
C GLN A 83 -1.74 -2.02 -14.55
N PHE A 84 -1.06 -1.07 -13.90
CA PHE A 84 -1.05 0.33 -14.31
C PHE A 84 -0.54 0.50 -15.75
N LEU A 85 0.59 -0.14 -16.08
CA LEU A 85 1.14 -0.14 -17.44
C LEU A 85 0.19 -0.81 -18.46
N ALA A 86 -0.53 -1.86 -18.07
CA ALA A 86 -1.52 -2.51 -18.94
C ALA A 86 -2.72 -1.60 -19.22
N MET A 87 -3.19 -0.87 -18.20
CA MET A 87 -4.28 0.10 -18.30
C MET A 87 -3.92 1.24 -19.25
N THR A 88 -2.72 1.82 -19.13
CA THR A 88 -2.25 2.88 -20.03
C THR A 88 -2.20 2.42 -21.50
N ARG A 89 -1.73 1.18 -21.75
CA ARG A 89 -1.71 0.59 -23.09
C ARG A 89 -3.11 0.29 -23.65
N LEU A 90 -4.08 -0.02 -22.80
CA LEU A 90 -5.46 -0.22 -23.24
C LEU A 90 -6.11 1.12 -23.61
N GLN A 91 -5.91 2.16 -22.80
CA GLN A 91 -6.41 3.50 -23.06
C GLN A 91 -5.89 4.06 -24.39
N ALA A 92 -4.58 3.90 -24.67
CA ALA A 92 -3.99 4.31 -25.95
C ALA A 92 -4.62 3.56 -27.14
N ARG A 93 -4.74 2.22 -27.06
CA ARG A 93 -5.36 1.40 -28.12
C ARG A 93 -6.83 1.74 -28.36
N PHE A 94 -7.57 2.06 -27.30
CA PHE A 94 -8.96 2.50 -27.40
C PHE A 94 -9.07 3.85 -28.12
N LEU A 95 -8.24 4.83 -27.73
CA LEU A 95 -8.17 6.14 -28.38
C LEU A 95 -7.81 6.05 -29.86
N ASP A 96 -6.86 5.19 -30.24
CA ASP A 96 -6.48 4.98 -31.64
C ASP A 96 -7.64 4.36 -32.45
N ARG A 97 -8.41 3.44 -31.87
CA ARG A 97 -9.60 2.85 -32.52
C ARG A 97 -10.73 3.87 -32.66
N VAL A 98 -10.98 4.70 -31.64
CA VAL A 98 -11.97 5.78 -31.71
C VAL A 98 -11.61 6.78 -32.82
N ARG A 99 -10.32 7.10 -33.00
CA ARG A 99 -9.85 7.98 -34.08
C ARG A 99 -9.96 7.33 -35.46
N GLY A 100 -9.82 6.00 -35.56
CA GLY A 100 -9.89 5.23 -36.82
C GLY A 100 -11.24 4.60 -37.14
N ILE A 101 -12.32 4.97 -36.43
CA ILE A 101 -13.62 4.28 -36.48
C ILE A 101 -14.23 4.27 -37.89
N ALA A 102 -14.08 5.37 -38.64
CA ALA A 102 -14.60 5.50 -39.99
C ALA A 102 -13.96 4.45 -40.92
N THR A 103 -12.66 4.23 -40.79
CA THR A 103 -11.91 3.23 -41.58
C THR A 103 -12.33 1.80 -41.22
N ILE A 104 -12.53 1.51 -39.93
CA ILE A 104 -12.95 0.16 -39.48
C ILE A 104 -14.33 -0.21 -40.03
N VAL A 105 -15.26 0.75 -40.01
CA VAL A 105 -16.62 0.58 -40.58
C VAL A 105 -16.55 0.39 -42.10
N LEU A 106 -15.72 1.17 -42.80
CA LEU A 106 -15.50 1.06 -44.25
C LEU A 106 -14.95 -0.31 -44.68
N LEU A 107 -14.15 -0.96 -43.82
CA LEU A 107 -13.60 -2.29 -44.06
C LEU A 107 -14.49 -3.44 -43.53
N ASN A 108 -15.65 -3.14 -42.94
CA ASN A 108 -16.58 -4.10 -42.34
C ASN A 108 -15.92 -5.04 -41.31
N ARG A 109 -14.95 -4.53 -40.52
CA ARG A 109 -14.18 -5.30 -39.52
C ARG A 109 -14.54 -4.96 -38.07
N THR A 110 -15.76 -4.50 -37.84
CA THR A 110 -16.23 -4.03 -36.54
C THR A 110 -16.19 -5.13 -35.47
N ASP A 111 -16.63 -6.35 -35.81
CA ASP A 111 -16.71 -7.48 -34.88
C ASP A 111 -15.33 -8.03 -34.49
N ASP A 112 -14.43 -8.16 -35.48
CA ASP A 112 -13.03 -8.57 -35.24
C ASP A 112 -12.33 -7.62 -34.27
N GLU A 113 -12.59 -6.32 -34.42
CA GLU A 113 -11.96 -5.29 -33.61
C GLU A 113 -12.59 -5.18 -32.21
N ALA A 114 -13.91 -5.39 -32.10
CA ALA A 114 -14.60 -5.54 -30.84
C ALA A 114 -14.09 -6.75 -30.05
N ALA A 115 -13.88 -7.90 -30.70
CA ALA A 115 -13.33 -9.10 -30.07
C ALA A 115 -11.91 -8.88 -29.52
N ARG A 116 -11.06 -8.16 -30.26
CA ARG A 116 -9.70 -7.80 -29.79
C ARG A 116 -9.72 -6.85 -28.60
N LEU A 117 -10.65 -5.90 -28.58
CA LEU A 117 -10.84 -4.97 -27.47
C LEU A 117 -11.35 -5.70 -26.22
N ALA A 118 -12.30 -6.62 -26.40
CA ALA A 118 -12.82 -7.48 -25.34
C ALA A 118 -11.72 -8.36 -24.73
N ALA A 119 -10.86 -8.97 -25.55
CA ALA A 119 -9.72 -9.75 -25.07
C ALA A 119 -8.73 -8.89 -24.25
N ALA A 120 -8.48 -7.65 -24.68
CA ALA A 120 -7.62 -6.73 -23.95
C ALA A 120 -8.24 -6.25 -22.62
N ALA A 121 -9.56 -6.03 -22.59
CA ALA A 121 -10.30 -5.72 -21.36
C ALA A 121 -10.31 -6.90 -20.37
N ASP A 122 -10.47 -8.13 -20.85
CA ASP A 122 -10.45 -9.32 -20.02
C ASP A 122 -9.04 -9.60 -19.43
N GLU A 123 -7.99 -9.29 -20.19
CA GLU A 123 -6.61 -9.31 -19.67
C GLU A 123 -6.39 -8.27 -18.57
N LEU A 124 -6.95 -7.07 -18.71
CA LEU A 124 -6.91 -6.06 -17.64
C LEU A 124 -7.67 -6.55 -16.40
N ARG A 125 -8.88 -7.11 -16.57
CA ARG A 125 -9.68 -7.70 -15.47
C ARG A 125 -8.88 -8.75 -14.70
N ARG A 126 -8.21 -9.68 -15.40
CA ARG A 126 -7.36 -10.70 -14.76
C ARG A 126 -6.22 -10.08 -13.96
N ARG A 127 -5.58 -9.03 -14.46
CA ARG A 127 -4.50 -8.32 -13.74
C ARG A 127 -5.03 -7.60 -12.49
N THR A 128 -6.18 -6.93 -12.60
CA THR A 128 -6.86 -6.30 -11.46
C THR A 128 -7.20 -7.30 -10.37
N MET A 129 -7.75 -8.46 -10.73
CA MET A 129 -8.08 -9.50 -9.76
C MET A 129 -6.84 -10.07 -9.05
N LYS A 130 -5.68 -10.12 -9.72
CA LYS A 130 -4.42 -10.51 -9.07
C LYS A 130 -3.99 -9.50 -8.01
N VAL A 131 -4.05 -8.20 -8.32
CA VAL A 131 -3.69 -7.14 -7.37
C VAL A 131 -4.62 -7.15 -6.16
N LEU A 132 -5.93 -7.26 -6.40
CA LEU A 132 -6.92 -7.31 -5.33
C LEU A 132 -6.69 -8.51 -4.40
N ARG A 133 -6.38 -9.69 -4.96
CA ARG A 133 -6.07 -10.88 -4.16
C ARG A 133 -4.86 -10.66 -3.24
N VAL A 134 -3.82 -10.02 -3.74
CA VAL A 134 -2.63 -9.77 -2.93
C VAL A 134 -2.88 -8.69 -1.87
N ALA A 135 -3.68 -7.66 -2.18
CA ALA A 135 -4.09 -6.66 -1.19
C ALA A 135 -4.86 -7.28 -0.02
N PHE A 136 -5.80 -8.20 -0.31
CA PHE A 136 -6.51 -8.96 0.72
C PHE A 136 -5.56 -9.83 1.56
N LEU A 137 -4.59 -10.52 0.93
CA LEU A 137 -3.58 -11.30 1.65
C LEU A 137 -2.74 -10.41 2.58
N SER A 138 -2.37 -9.21 2.12
CA SER A 138 -1.62 -8.24 2.92
C SER A 138 -2.42 -7.82 4.16
N SER A 139 -3.71 -7.51 4.01
CA SER A 139 -4.58 -7.16 5.13
C SER A 139 -4.74 -8.33 6.11
N ALA A 140 -5.05 -9.52 5.58
CA ALA A 140 -5.23 -10.72 6.39
C ALA A 140 -3.97 -11.07 7.19
N SER A 141 -2.78 -10.82 6.65
CA SER A 141 -1.53 -11.07 7.37
C SER A 141 -1.36 -10.16 8.60
N ILE A 142 -1.81 -8.90 8.54
CA ILE A 142 -1.81 -7.98 9.68
C ILE A 142 -2.83 -8.45 10.72
N ASP A 143 -4.02 -8.81 10.28
CA ASP A 143 -5.09 -9.29 11.17
C ASP A 143 -4.69 -10.57 11.91
N CYS A 144 -4.08 -11.54 11.21
CA CYS A 144 -3.58 -12.77 11.82
C CYS A 144 -2.47 -12.48 12.85
N ALA A 145 -1.55 -11.57 12.56
CA ALA A 145 -0.51 -11.18 13.51
C ALA A 145 -1.08 -10.51 14.76
N MET A 146 -2.10 -9.64 14.59
CA MET A 146 -2.81 -9.00 15.69
C MET A 146 -3.52 -10.02 16.58
N VAL A 147 -4.28 -10.95 15.98
CA VAL A 147 -5.00 -11.99 16.72
C VAL A 147 -4.02 -12.93 17.45
N ALA A 148 -2.93 -13.33 16.78
CA ALA A 148 -1.90 -14.16 17.40
C ALA A 148 -1.24 -13.46 18.59
N ALA A 149 -0.87 -12.18 18.45
CA ALA A 149 -0.32 -11.38 19.55
C ALA A 149 -1.28 -11.33 20.75
N LEU A 150 -2.55 -11.04 20.49
CA LEU A 150 -3.57 -10.95 21.53
C LEU A 150 -3.75 -12.28 22.28
N ILE A 151 -3.84 -13.41 21.56
CA ILE A 151 -3.97 -14.73 22.18
C ILE A 151 -2.73 -15.04 23.04
N LEU A 152 -1.53 -14.81 22.52
CA LEU A 152 -0.29 -15.09 23.24
C LEU A 152 -0.17 -14.25 24.52
N ILE A 153 -0.50 -12.96 24.47
CA ILE A 153 -0.49 -12.08 25.64
C ILE A 153 -1.48 -12.57 26.69
N VAL A 154 -2.72 -12.90 26.28
CA VAL A 154 -3.76 -13.39 27.19
C VAL A 154 -3.35 -14.71 27.84
N LEU A 155 -2.76 -15.65 27.09
CA LEU A 155 -2.31 -16.92 27.65
C LEU A 155 -1.14 -16.75 28.62
N HIS A 156 -0.19 -15.87 28.30
CA HIS A 156 0.96 -15.57 29.15
C HIS A 156 0.51 -14.93 30.47
N ASP A 157 -0.27 -13.86 30.40
CA ASP A 157 -0.67 -13.10 31.58
C ASP A 157 -1.79 -13.79 32.35
N GLY A 158 -2.75 -14.42 31.64
CA GLY A 158 -3.83 -15.17 32.25
C GLY A 158 -3.33 -16.37 33.07
N GLY A 159 -2.33 -17.09 32.58
CA GLY A 159 -1.67 -18.15 33.34
C GLY A 159 -1.02 -17.64 34.63
N THR A 160 -0.39 -16.46 34.55
CA THR A 160 0.26 -15.80 35.70
C THR A 160 -0.76 -15.39 36.76
N VAL A 161 -1.92 -14.84 36.36
CA VAL A 161 -2.99 -14.43 37.27
C VAL A 161 -3.68 -15.65 37.93
N LEU A 162 -3.95 -16.71 37.17
CA LEU A 162 -4.53 -17.95 37.70
C LEU A 162 -3.61 -18.64 38.72
N ALA A 163 -2.29 -18.60 38.49
CA ALA A 163 -1.30 -19.13 39.42
C ALA A 163 -1.30 -18.35 40.75
N LEU A 164 -1.38 -17.01 40.70
CA LEU A 164 -1.49 -16.17 41.89
C LEU A 164 -2.78 -16.45 42.68
N HIS A 165 -3.91 -16.66 41.99
CA HIS A 165 -5.19 -16.95 42.65
C HIS A 165 -5.18 -18.32 43.33
N ARG A 166 -4.53 -19.34 42.74
CA ARG A 166 -4.34 -20.64 43.41
C ARG A 166 -3.39 -20.56 44.61
N ALA A 167 -2.34 -19.75 44.54
CA ALA A 167 -1.38 -19.59 45.63
C ALA A 167 -1.95 -18.80 46.83
N GLY A 168 -2.89 -17.87 46.59
CA GLY A 168 -3.60 -17.16 47.66
C GLY A 168 -4.80 -17.92 48.26
N ALA A 169 -5.20 -19.04 47.65
CA ALA A 169 -6.28 -19.91 48.13
C ALA A 169 -5.78 -21.14 48.92
N ALA A 170 -4.46 -21.25 49.12
CA ALA A 170 -3.78 -22.28 49.92
C ALA A 170 -3.17 -21.64 51.17
#